data_AF-A0A1B6J387-F1
#
_entry.id   AF-A0A1B6J387-F1
#
_cell.length_a   1.000
_cell.length_b   1.000
_cell.length_c   1.000
_cell.angle_alpha   90.00
_cell.angle_beta   90.00
_cell.angle_gamma   90.00
#
_symmetry.space_group_name_H-M   'P 1'
#
loop_
_entity.id
_entity.type
_entity.pdbx_description
1 polymer ?
#
loop_
_entity_poly.entity_id
_entity_poly.type
_entity_poly.pdbx_seq_one_letter_code
_entity_poly.pdbx_strand_id
1 'polypeptide(L)'
;GPHPSKAQYVRLAYDTRPELILQLFTREWSLELPKLLITVQGGKANFELQPKLKKVLRKGLLKAAKTTGAWIFTGGTNTGVTRQVGDALLMERSQRSGRVVSIGIAPWGIVENNHELVGHNRDVPYHSISSPRYLLVLTLHIIIFKCYIKHLVIKLKYLCKHCF
;
A
#
# COMPACT_ATOMS: atom_id res chain seq x y z
N GLY A 1 -22.86 4.35 12.33
CA GLY A 1 -22.53 3.13 11.57
C GLY A 1 -21.04 2.88 11.62
N PRO A 2 -20.53 1.65 11.46
CA PRO A 2 -19.11 1.35 11.64
C PRO A 2 -18.30 2.15 10.60
N HIS A 3 -17.45 3.05 11.07
CA HIS A 3 -16.67 3.95 10.24
C HIS A 3 -15.80 3.15 9.25
N PRO A 4 -15.99 3.30 7.93
CA PRO A 4 -15.08 2.69 6.97
C PRO A 4 -13.72 3.39 7.16
N SER A 5 -12.73 2.58 7.49
CA SER A 5 -11.41 2.99 7.92
C SER A 5 -10.76 4.09 7.07
N LYS A 6 -10.35 5.20 7.70
CA LYS A 6 -9.56 6.25 7.06
C LYS A 6 -8.18 5.73 6.63
N ALA A 7 -7.74 6.12 5.45
CA ALA A 7 -6.38 5.90 4.96
C ALA A 7 -5.76 7.27 4.63
N GLN A 8 -4.46 7.43 4.90
CA GLN A 8 -3.72 8.63 4.52
C GLN A 8 -3.22 8.47 3.08
N TYR A 9 -3.23 9.54 2.31
CA TYR A 9 -2.68 9.54 0.95
C TYR A 9 -1.89 10.82 0.67
N VAL A 10 -0.95 10.71 -0.26
CA VAL A 10 -0.20 11.85 -0.80
C VAL A 10 -0.06 11.72 -2.31
N ARG A 11 -0.16 12.83 -3.02
CA ARG A 11 0.21 12.91 -4.45
C ARG A 11 1.62 13.46 -4.58
N LEU A 12 2.51 12.69 -5.21
CA LEU A 12 3.91 13.07 -5.43
C LEU A 12 4.21 13.28 -6.91
N ALA A 13 5.16 14.18 -7.18
CA ALA A 13 5.81 14.25 -8.48
C ALA A 13 6.80 13.08 -8.64
N TYR A 14 7.15 12.73 -9.87
CA TYR A 14 8.03 11.58 -10.15
C TYR A 14 9.49 11.84 -9.75
N ASP A 15 9.85 13.12 -9.63
CA ASP A 15 11.16 13.67 -9.27
C ASP A 15 11.23 14.10 -7.80
N THR A 16 10.19 13.81 -6.99
CA THR A 16 10.24 14.03 -5.55
C THR A 16 11.44 13.30 -4.94
N ARG A 17 12.28 14.05 -4.22
CA ARG A 17 13.46 13.52 -3.53
C ARG A 17 13.08 12.42 -2.51
N PRO A 18 13.76 11.26 -2.48
CA PRO A 18 13.44 10.16 -1.56
C PRO A 18 13.47 10.55 -0.08
N GLU A 19 14.32 11.50 0.31
CA GLU A 19 14.45 11.98 1.69
C GLU A 19 13.14 12.61 2.19
N LEU A 20 12.40 13.28 1.31
CA LEU A 20 11.09 13.86 1.62
C LEU A 20 10.03 12.76 1.83
N ILE A 21 10.15 11.65 1.11
CA ILE A 21 9.24 10.49 1.27
C ILE A 21 9.51 9.83 2.63
N LEU A 22 10.77 9.71 3.03
CA LEU A 22 11.13 9.17 4.36
C LEU A 22 10.66 10.08 5.50
N GLN A 23 10.80 11.40 5.34
CA GLN A 23 10.28 12.39 6.28
C GLN A 23 8.75 12.30 6.40
N LEU A 24 8.04 12.19 5.27
CA LEU A 24 6.59 11.96 5.27
C LEU A 24 6.23 10.72 6.11
N PHE A 25 6.89 9.58 5.88
CA PHE A 25 6.59 8.36 6.61
C PHE A 25 6.83 8.48 8.11
N THR A 26 7.97 9.03 8.51
CA THR A 26 8.40 9.03 9.91
C THR A 26 7.86 10.20 10.73
N ARG A 27 7.64 11.37 10.11
CA ARG A 27 7.22 12.60 10.80
C ARG A 27 5.73 12.86 10.66
N GLU A 28 5.23 12.88 9.43
CA GLU A 28 3.82 13.24 9.16
C GLU A 28 2.87 12.07 9.40
N TRP A 29 3.29 10.86 9.05
CA TRP A 29 2.51 9.63 9.25
C TRP A 29 2.91 8.84 10.51
N SER A 30 3.91 9.33 11.25
CA SER A 30 4.38 8.75 12.53
C SER A 30 4.64 7.24 12.45
N LEU A 31 5.22 6.78 11.34
CA LEU A 31 5.58 5.38 11.15
C LEU A 31 6.95 5.10 11.76
N GLU A 32 7.02 4.07 12.60
CA GLU A 32 8.30 3.51 13.04
C GLU A 32 9.06 2.92 11.85
N LEU A 33 10.37 3.19 11.81
CA LEU A 33 11.24 2.66 10.76
C LEU A 33 11.17 1.13 10.72
N PRO A 34 11.03 0.54 9.52
CA PRO A 34 10.92 -0.90 9.39
C PRO A 34 12.28 -1.56 9.55
N LYS A 35 12.31 -2.76 10.12
CA LYS A 35 13.50 -3.63 10.08
C LYS A 35 13.64 -4.37 8.75
N LEU A 36 12.54 -4.47 7.99
CA LEU A 36 12.48 -5.19 6.71
C LEU A 36 11.42 -4.57 5.80
N LEU A 37 11.67 -4.60 4.49
CA LEU A 37 10.71 -4.19 3.47
C LEU A 37 10.24 -5.41 2.67
N ILE A 38 8.94 -5.72 2.73
CA ILE A 38 8.32 -6.79 1.96
C ILE A 38 7.62 -6.16 0.76
N THR A 39 8.16 -6.36 -0.44
CA THR A 39 7.51 -5.88 -1.67
C THR A 39 6.74 -7.01 -2.33
N VAL A 40 5.42 -6.86 -2.47
CA VAL A 40 4.57 -7.83 -3.16
C VAL A 40 4.21 -7.31 -4.53
N GLN A 41 4.60 -8.06 -5.56
CA GLN A 41 4.29 -7.80 -6.97
C GLN A 41 3.76 -9.10 -7.58
N GLY A 42 2.96 -9.00 -8.65
CA GLY A 42 2.55 -10.18 -9.41
C GLY A 42 1.50 -9.87 -10.47
N GLY A 43 0.88 -10.94 -10.98
CA GLY A 43 -0.05 -10.87 -12.12
C GLY A 43 -1.13 -9.80 -11.93
N LYS A 44 -1.37 -9.02 -12.99
CA LYS A 44 -2.39 -7.95 -13.02
C LYS A 44 -3.80 -8.48 -13.21
N ALA A 45 -3.95 -9.65 -13.84
CA ALA A 45 -5.24 -10.29 -14.00
C ALA A 45 -5.75 -10.85 -12.67
N ASN A 46 -7.05 -10.73 -12.42
CA ASN A 46 -7.67 -11.39 -11.28
C ASN A 46 -7.60 -12.90 -11.47
N PHE A 47 -7.24 -13.60 -10.40
CA PHE A 47 -7.18 -15.05 -10.36
C PHE A 47 -7.74 -15.51 -9.02
N GLU A 48 -8.38 -16.68 -9.01
CA GLU A 48 -8.84 -17.30 -7.77
C GLU A 48 -7.76 -18.26 -7.27
N LEU A 49 -7.34 -18.04 -6.03
CA LEU A 49 -6.46 -18.99 -5.33
C LEU A 49 -7.32 -20.09 -4.73
N GLN A 50 -6.81 -21.33 -4.78
CA GLN A 50 -7.41 -22.40 -4.00
C GLN A 50 -7.53 -21.97 -2.52
N PRO A 51 -8.67 -22.23 -1.84
CA PRO A 51 -8.93 -21.70 -0.49
C PRO A 51 -7.83 -22.01 0.54
N LYS A 52 -7.22 -23.20 0.45
CA LYS A 52 -6.11 -23.63 1.32
C LYS A 52 -4.86 -22.75 1.11
N LEU A 53 -4.48 -22.52 -0.13
CA LEU A 53 -3.33 -21.68 -0.48
C LEU A 53 -3.56 -20.21 -0.11
N LYS A 54 -4.77 -19.70 -0.39
CA LYS A 54 -5.22 -18.36 0.01
C LYS A 54 -5.06 -18.16 1.53
N LYS A 55 -5.48 -19.14 2.34
CA LYS A 55 -5.36 -19.09 3.80
C LYS A 55 -3.90 -19.11 4.27
N VAL A 56 -3.07 -19.99 3.72
CA VAL A 56 -1.65 -20.12 4.11
C VAL A 56 -0.86 -18.87 3.73
N LEU A 57 -1.03 -18.37 2.50
CA LEU A 57 -0.37 -17.15 2.02
C LEU A 57 -0.69 -15.95 2.92
N ARG A 58 -1.98 -15.74 3.21
CA ARG A 58 -2.45 -14.63 4.05
C ARG A 58 -1.85 -14.71 5.45
N LYS A 59 -1.95 -15.86 6.11
CA LYS A 59 -1.40 -16.05 7.46
C LYS A 59 0.11 -15.89 7.50
N GLY A 60 0.82 -16.49 6.54
CA GLY A 60 2.29 -16.40 6.46
C GLY A 60 2.78 -14.97 6.27
N LEU A 61 2.17 -14.23 5.34
CA LEU A 61 2.53 -12.83 5.08
C LEU A 61 2.30 -11.94 6.30
N LEU A 62 1.11 -12.01 6.91
CA LEU A 62 0.77 -11.21 8.09
C LEU A 62 1.67 -11.57 9.28
N LYS A 63 1.93 -12.86 9.50
CA LYS A 63 2.82 -13.32 10.57
C LYS A 63 4.24 -12.82 10.37
N ALA A 64 4.78 -12.91 9.16
CA ALA A 64 6.12 -12.42 8.84
C ALA A 64 6.23 -10.90 9.07
N ALA A 65 5.27 -10.13 8.57
CA ALA A 65 5.27 -8.67 8.70
C ALA A 65 5.20 -8.24 10.17
N LYS A 66 4.33 -8.85 10.98
CA LYS A 66 4.22 -8.54 12.40
C LYS A 66 5.45 -8.93 13.20
N THR A 67 5.99 -10.13 12.96
CA THR A 67 7.11 -10.66 13.73
C THR A 67 8.38 -9.84 13.52
N THR A 68 8.56 -9.29 12.33
CA THR A 68 9.75 -8.51 11.96
C THR A 68 9.57 -7.01 12.08
N GLY A 69 8.34 -6.51 12.22
CA GLY A 69 8.06 -5.08 12.07
C GLY A 69 8.29 -4.59 10.63
N ALA A 70 7.98 -5.43 9.65
CA ALA A 70 8.17 -5.07 8.24
C ALA A 70 7.06 -4.17 7.70
N TRP A 71 7.43 -3.30 6.77
CA TRP A 71 6.44 -2.61 5.93
C TRP A 71 6.16 -3.42 4.66
N ILE A 72 4.89 -3.50 4.27
CA ILE A 72 4.45 -4.17 3.05
C ILE A 72 4.23 -3.14 1.94
N PHE A 73 5.00 -3.23 0.86
CA PHE A 73 4.84 -2.41 -0.34
C PHE A 73 4.08 -3.16 -1.43
N THR A 74 3.08 -2.53 -2.04
CA THR A 74 2.28 -3.10 -3.13
C THR A 74 2.02 -2.08 -4.25
N GLY A 75 1.53 -2.54 -5.40
CA GLY A 75 1.13 -1.66 -6.51
C GLY A 75 -0.15 -0.83 -6.26
N GLY A 76 -0.75 -0.89 -5.07
CA GLY A 76 -1.91 -0.07 -4.69
C GLY A 76 -3.24 -0.39 -5.41
N THR A 77 -3.25 -1.25 -6.43
CA THR A 77 -4.45 -1.59 -7.22
C THR A 77 -5.27 -2.74 -6.63
N ASN A 78 -6.59 -2.74 -6.83
CA ASN A 78 -7.47 -3.84 -6.42
C ASN A 78 -7.49 -4.99 -7.45
N THR A 79 -6.32 -5.40 -7.93
CA THR A 79 -6.21 -6.38 -9.02
C THR A 79 -5.22 -7.48 -8.68
N GLY A 80 -5.50 -8.70 -9.13
CA GLY A 80 -4.57 -9.82 -9.11
C GLY A 80 -3.92 -10.05 -7.74
N VAL A 81 -2.60 -10.07 -7.68
CA VAL A 81 -1.87 -10.37 -6.43
C VAL A 81 -2.10 -9.30 -5.36
N THR A 82 -2.15 -8.02 -5.73
CA THR A 82 -2.36 -6.91 -4.79
C THR A 82 -3.71 -7.01 -4.08
N ARG A 83 -4.76 -7.47 -4.78
CA ARG A 83 -6.08 -7.75 -4.19
C ARG A 83 -5.99 -8.80 -3.08
N GLN A 84 -5.26 -9.90 -3.31
CA GLN A 84 -5.11 -10.96 -2.32
C GLN A 84 -4.39 -10.49 -1.04
N VAL A 85 -3.43 -9.56 -1.18
CA VAL A 85 -2.76 -8.91 -0.05
C VAL A 85 -3.70 -7.97 0.69
N GLY A 86 -4.47 -7.15 -0.04
CA GLY A 86 -5.45 -6.24 0.54
C GLY A 86 -6.51 -6.96 1.38
N ASP A 87 -7.03 -8.08 0.89
CA ASP A 87 -7.95 -8.94 1.65
C ASP A 87 -7.33 -9.48 2.94
N ALA A 88 -6.04 -9.82 2.93
CA ALA A 88 -5.32 -10.29 4.12
C ALA A 88 -5.28 -9.18 5.19
N LEU A 89 -4.91 -7.98 4.77
CA LEU A 89 -4.78 -6.81 5.64
C LEU A 89 -6.13 -6.36 6.22
N LEU A 90 -7.21 -6.50 5.44
CA LEU A 90 -8.57 -6.25 5.90
C LEU A 90 -9.00 -7.14 7.07
N MET A 91 -8.79 -8.45 6.91
CA MET A 91 -9.13 -9.43 7.96
C MET A 91 -8.33 -9.17 9.23
N GLU A 92 -7.07 -8.76 9.08
CA GLU A 92 -6.22 -8.41 10.23
C GLU A 92 -6.73 -7.20 11.02
N ARG A 93 -7.31 -6.18 10.36
CA ARG A 93 -7.84 -5.00 11.08
C ARG A 93 -8.95 -5.34 12.09
N SER A 94 -9.65 -6.46 11.91
CA SER A 94 -10.64 -6.94 12.87
C SER A 94 -10.01 -7.47 14.18
N GLN A 95 -8.73 -7.84 14.13
CA GLN A 95 -7.97 -8.34 15.26
C GLN A 95 -7.16 -7.18 15.87
N ARG A 96 -7.50 -6.74 17.08
CA ARG A 96 -6.95 -5.53 17.74
C ARG A 96 -5.43 -5.55 18.03
N SER A 97 -4.68 -6.56 17.59
CA SER A 97 -3.28 -6.78 17.97
C SER A 97 -2.32 -6.76 16.76
N GLY A 98 -1.39 -5.79 16.75
CA GLY A 98 -0.28 -5.70 15.80
C GLY A 98 -0.68 -5.09 14.44
N ARG A 99 -0.62 -3.76 14.34
CA ARG A 99 -0.93 -3.03 13.11
C ARG A 99 0.18 -3.25 12.08
N VAL A 100 -0.10 -4.00 11.03
CA VAL A 100 0.81 -4.14 9.87
C VAL A 100 0.80 -2.83 9.09
N VAL A 101 1.98 -2.26 8.84
CA VAL A 101 2.14 -1.11 7.94
C VAL A 101 2.11 -1.59 6.50
N SER A 102 1.16 -1.07 5.74
CA SER A 102 1.06 -1.31 4.30
C SER A 102 1.12 0.01 3.54
N ILE A 103 1.90 0.05 2.47
CA ILE A 103 2.11 1.19 1.57
C ILE A 103 1.78 0.79 0.14
N GLY A 104 0.88 1.54 -0.49
CA GLY A 104 0.35 1.25 -1.82
C GLY A 104 0.83 2.32 -2.77
N ILE A 105 1.49 1.93 -3.86
CA ILE A 105 2.05 2.88 -4.80
C ILE A 105 1.39 2.72 -6.16
N ALA A 106 0.70 3.77 -6.61
CA ALA A 106 -0.05 3.76 -7.86
C ALA A 106 0.21 5.02 -8.71
N PRO A 107 0.18 4.92 -10.04
CA PRO A 107 0.10 6.09 -10.91
C PRO A 107 -1.23 6.86 -10.73
N TRP A 108 -1.18 8.19 -10.71
CA TRP A 108 -2.32 9.10 -10.62
C TRP A 108 -3.33 8.88 -11.76
N GLY A 109 -2.83 8.59 -12.96
CA GLY A 109 -3.65 8.37 -14.15
C GLY A 109 -4.49 7.09 -14.10
N ILE A 110 -4.26 6.19 -13.14
CA ILE A 110 -5.08 4.98 -12.97
C ILE A 110 -5.99 5.03 -11.74
N VAL A 111 -5.96 6.15 -11.00
CA VAL A 111 -6.83 6.37 -9.84
C VAL A 111 -8.16 6.92 -10.33
N GLU A 112 -9.26 6.25 -9.98
CA GLU A 112 -10.61 6.72 -10.30
C GLU A 112 -10.96 7.95 -9.49
N ASN A 113 -11.81 8.82 -10.04
CA ASN A 113 -12.26 10.05 -9.41
C ASN A 113 -11.11 10.88 -8.81
N ASN A 114 -9.94 10.85 -9.46
CA ASN A 114 -8.74 11.47 -8.93
C ASN A 114 -8.92 13.00 -8.73
N HIS A 115 -9.81 13.62 -9.48
CA HIS A 115 -10.20 15.02 -9.31
C HIS A 115 -10.81 15.32 -7.94
N GLU A 116 -11.52 14.37 -7.32
CA GLU A 116 -12.06 14.48 -5.95
C GLU A 116 -10.96 14.43 -4.89
N LEU A 117 -9.85 13.76 -5.19
CA LEU A 117 -8.66 13.65 -4.32
C LEU A 117 -7.74 14.88 -4.43
N VAL A 118 -8.13 15.91 -5.19
CA VAL A 118 -7.38 17.16 -5.29
C VAL A 118 -7.82 18.10 -4.18
N GLY A 119 -6.90 18.42 -3.27
CA GLY A 119 -7.13 19.35 -2.18
C GLY A 119 -6.01 19.25 -1.15
N HIS A 120 -6.04 20.15 -0.17
CA HIS A 120 -5.07 20.17 0.93
C HIS A 120 -5.81 19.90 2.25
N ASN A 121 -5.33 18.92 3.02
CA ASN A 121 -5.87 18.54 4.34
C ASN A 121 -7.39 18.33 4.36
N ARG A 122 -7.90 17.50 3.43
CA ARG A 122 -9.33 17.16 3.35
C ARG A 122 -9.55 15.67 3.51
N ASP A 123 -10.60 15.33 4.26
CA ASP A 123 -11.17 14.00 4.24
C ASP A 123 -12.04 13.86 2.98
N VAL A 124 -11.71 12.90 2.12
CA VAL A 124 -12.46 12.62 0.89
C VAL A 124 -13.12 11.25 1.01
N PRO A 125 -14.45 11.14 0.89
CA PRO A 125 -15.11 9.84 0.84
C PRO A 125 -14.75 9.16 -0.48
N TYR A 126 -14.00 8.06 -0.43
CA TYR A 126 -13.66 7.30 -1.61
C TYR A 126 -14.42 5.98 -1.65
N HIS A 127 -15.27 5.81 -2.67
CA HIS A 127 -15.98 4.56 -2.94
C HIS A 127 -15.48 3.99 -4.26
N SER A 128 -14.86 2.81 -4.23
CA SER A 128 -14.44 2.12 -5.46
C SER A 128 -15.69 1.60 -6.17
N ILE A 129 -15.97 2.10 -7.38
CA ILE A 129 -17.13 1.67 -8.17
C ILE A 129 -16.74 0.39 -8.92
N SER A 130 -17.11 -0.76 -8.35
CA SER A 130 -17.41 -2.07 -8.98
C SER A 130 -16.70 -2.50 -10.28
N SER A 131 -15.46 -2.07 -10.56
CA SER A 131 -14.73 -2.50 -11.74
C SER A 131 -13.37 -3.13 -11.40
N PRO A 132 -13.04 -4.30 -11.98
CA PRO A 132 -11.91 -5.13 -11.58
C PRO A 132 -10.53 -4.55 -11.87
N ARG A 133 -10.43 -3.31 -12.36
CA ARG A 133 -9.19 -2.64 -12.78
C ARG A 133 -8.71 -1.51 -11.86
N TYR A 134 -9.47 -1.15 -10.83
CA TYR A 134 -9.31 0.19 -10.24
C TYR A 134 -9.10 0.20 -8.72
N LEU A 135 -8.29 1.17 -8.29
CA LEU A 135 -7.84 1.43 -6.90
C LEU A 135 -9.07 1.51 -5.98
N LEU A 136 -9.21 0.76 -4.88
CA LEU A 136 -8.46 0.88 -3.63
C LEU A 136 -8.85 -0.32 -2.76
N VAL A 137 -7.88 -1.15 -2.35
CA VAL A 137 -8.05 -1.99 -1.16
C VAL A 137 -7.04 -1.55 -0.13
N LEU A 138 -7.49 -0.63 0.71
CA LEU A 138 -7.24 -0.59 2.15
C LEU A 138 -5.76 -0.69 2.56
N THR A 139 -4.93 0.02 1.81
CA THR A 139 -3.59 0.32 2.25
C THR A 139 -3.66 1.53 3.18
N LEU A 140 -3.02 1.46 4.35
CA LEU A 140 -3.12 2.54 5.36
C LEU A 140 -2.54 3.86 4.85
N HIS A 141 -1.61 3.76 3.92
CA HIS A 141 -0.81 4.86 3.39
C HIS A 141 -0.66 4.70 1.87
N ILE A 142 -1.13 5.67 1.09
CA ILE A 142 -1.11 5.58 -0.38
C ILE A 142 -0.21 6.68 -0.94
N ILE A 143 0.78 6.30 -1.73
CA ILE A 143 1.56 7.24 -2.53
C ILE A 143 1.05 7.17 -3.97
N ILE A 144 0.64 8.32 -4.49
CA ILE A 144 0.15 8.43 -5.86
C ILE A 144 1.11 9.28 -6.69
N PHE A 145 1.74 8.69 -7.71
CA PHE A 145 2.70 9.39 -8.56
C PHE A 145 2.04 10.00 -9.80
N LYS A 146 2.39 11.24 -10.16
CA LYS A 146 1.83 11.94 -11.33
C LYS A 146 2.16 11.29 -12.70
N CYS A 147 3.16 10.40 -12.78
CA CYS A 147 3.60 9.76 -14.03
C CYS A 147 3.67 8.21 -13.89
N TYR A 148 3.56 7.48 -15.01
CA TYR A 148 3.72 6.02 -15.06
C TYR A 148 5.17 5.66 -14.78
N ILE A 149 5.50 5.32 -13.54
CA ILE A 149 6.86 4.93 -13.21
C ILE A 149 7.04 3.45 -13.58
N LYS A 150 7.49 3.18 -14.81
CA LYS A 150 7.85 1.83 -15.28
C LYS A 150 8.96 1.19 -14.44
N HIS A 151 9.74 2.00 -13.72
CA HIS A 151 10.87 1.60 -12.89
C HIS A 151 10.82 2.20 -11.50
N LEU A 152 9.66 2.12 -10.81
CA LEU A 152 9.64 2.34 -9.37
C LEU A 152 10.11 1.10 -8.63
N VAL A 153 11.25 0.58 -9.06
CA VAL A 153 12.27 0.16 -8.10
C VAL A 153 12.79 1.48 -7.54
N ILE A 154 12.02 2.16 -6.65
CA ILE A 154 12.63 3.16 -5.77
C ILE A 154 13.85 2.44 -5.24
N LYS A 155 15.01 3.05 -5.41
CA LYS A 155 16.32 2.64 -4.94
C LYS A 155 16.31 2.13 -3.48
N LEU A 156 15.73 0.96 -3.23
CA LEU A 156 15.88 0.15 -2.04
C LEU A 156 17.36 -0.28 -1.94
N LYS A 157 18.03 -0.40 -3.10
CA LYS A 157 19.49 -0.46 -3.23
C LYS A 157 20.26 0.78 -2.78
N TYR A 158 19.67 1.97 -2.61
CA TYR A 158 20.39 3.14 -2.07
C TYR A 158 20.10 3.40 -0.59
N LEU A 159 18.96 2.95 -0.05
CA LEU A 159 18.78 2.89 1.40
C LEU A 159 19.61 1.74 2.03
N CYS A 160 19.83 0.64 1.29
CA CYS A 160 20.66 -0.50 1.69
C CYS A 160 22.07 -0.43 1.07
N LYS A 161 22.76 0.71 1.20
CA LYS A 161 24.17 0.83 0.82
C LYS A 161 25.11 1.17 1.98
N HIS A 162 24.59 1.45 3.17
CA HIS A 162 25.39 1.80 4.37
C HIS A 162 24.98 1.00 5.63
N CYS A 163 24.38 -0.18 5.45
CA CYS A 163 24.28 -1.15 6.54
C CYS A 163 25.25 -2.32 6.29
N PHE A 164 26.54 -2.01 6.30
CA PHE A 164 27.67 -2.79 6.82
C PHE A 164 28.90 -1.87 6.84
#